data_AF-A0A914SDE6-F1
#
_entry.id   AF-A0A914SDE6-F1
#
_cell.length_a   1.000
_cell.length_b   1.000
_cell.length_c   1.000
_cell.angle_alpha   90.00
_cell.angle_beta   90.00
_cell.angle_gamma   90.00
#
_symmetry.space_group_name_H-M   'P 1'
#
loop_
_entity.id
_entity.type
_entity.pdbx_description
1 polymer ?
#
loop_
_entity_poly.entity_id
_entity_poly.type
_entity_poly.pdbx_seq_one_letter_code
_entity_poly.pdbx_strand_id
1 'polypeptide(L)'
;MKLFFLLCIFSIFLCAESYKILIYNPKFGPSHVTFTGKIADTIAAAGHEVVVYQPEFKDDITFTGSKHKSIRYITKPRNMSDPENELSQIVKGMQEVQDRMWEEQSMKKMIKMMGVFNRMGEVFCGEIMDDNENLKKLKAENFDLGITEVFNACGMGVFHKIGLKKYIVAHAGSLSPATASLLGIKMHPSYIPGMMSSSTDQMTFIDRVKSFLGYWIENLFLATMFTKGSEIAIRKEFPNYDISEAIADSAFHFVNSDEHVDYAQPITHKIIYMAGLGKIQAHPLEKQYTDIFDSAKKGVILFSFGSVVQSNKMPEKLKKIFLEAFAEFPEINFLWKYEKDEDKIAEGYPNVFTGKWLPQNDILDHPKLLAFISHGGMNSVMEGSTKGVPMICIPVFADQGHNSMLLVRRETAIKLEKTDISKENLVAAIKEIIGNEKYRKNAKLLSKIVNAKPTTAAERVVKYAEFAAQFGDTGTLQTQGRYQSFWVLYSIDVIVFLLSVVTLVILLITFVIKKLVRFVKSFFVKKQKKN
;
A
#
# COMPACT_ATOMS: atom_id res chain seq x y z
N MET A 1 -43.32 -32.39 -16.37
CA MET A 1 -42.51 -31.27 -16.92
C MET A 1 -42.44 -30.05 -16.00
N LYS A 2 -43.56 -29.45 -15.55
CA LYS A 2 -43.53 -28.25 -14.68
C LYS A 2 -42.82 -28.45 -13.32
N LEU A 3 -43.01 -29.60 -12.66
CA LEU A 3 -42.37 -29.91 -11.38
C LEU A 3 -40.85 -30.12 -11.50
N PHE A 4 -40.41 -30.76 -12.59
CA PHE A 4 -38.98 -30.95 -12.86
C PHE A 4 -38.29 -29.62 -13.16
N PHE A 5 -38.93 -28.73 -13.91
CA PHE A 5 -38.42 -27.38 -14.16
C PHE A 5 -38.35 -26.54 -12.88
N LEU A 6 -39.36 -26.64 -12.01
CA LEU A 6 -39.37 -26.02 -10.68
C LEU A 6 -38.28 -26.59 -9.76
N LEU A 7 -38.06 -27.91 -9.77
CA LEU A 7 -36.99 -28.56 -9.02
C LEU A 7 -35.61 -28.18 -9.55
N CYS A 8 -35.41 -28.10 -10.87
CA CYS A 8 -34.16 -27.60 -11.45
C CYS A 8 -33.91 -26.14 -11.07
N ILE A 9 -34.94 -25.28 -11.10
CA ILE A 9 -34.83 -23.90 -10.63
C ILE A 9 -34.48 -23.87 -9.13
N PHE A 10 -35.15 -24.70 -8.31
CA PHE A 10 -34.89 -24.79 -6.87
C PHE A 10 -33.48 -25.32 -6.56
N SER A 11 -32.97 -26.28 -7.35
CA SER A 11 -31.60 -26.78 -7.27
C SER A 11 -30.56 -25.75 -7.72
N ILE A 12 -30.89 -24.89 -8.70
CA ILE A 12 -30.03 -23.75 -9.08
C ILE A 12 -29.98 -22.71 -7.95
N PHE A 13 -31.09 -22.48 -7.24
CA PHE A 13 -31.14 -21.60 -6.06
C PHE A 13 -30.44 -22.18 -4.83
N LEU A 14 -30.34 -23.51 -4.70
CA LEU A 14 -29.61 -24.18 -3.61
C LEU A 14 -28.08 -24.16 -3.81
N CYS A 15 -27.58 -23.79 -4.99
CA CYS A 15 -26.14 -23.79 -5.30
C CYS A 15 -25.44 -22.42 -5.15
N ALA A 16 -26.17 -21.35 -4.79
CA ALA A 16 -25.55 -20.07 -4.50
C ALA A 16 -25.29 -19.95 -2.98
N GLU A 17 -24.12 -20.42 -2.54
CA GLU A 17 -23.66 -20.16 -1.16
C GLU A 17 -23.42 -18.66 -0.99
N SER A 18 -24.30 -18.00 -0.23
CA SER A 18 -24.14 -16.60 0.14
C SER A 18 -23.53 -16.54 1.54
N TYR A 19 -22.29 -16.07 1.63
CA TYR A 19 -21.63 -15.79 2.91
C TYR A 19 -22.06 -14.43 3.46
N LYS A 20 -22.13 -14.33 4.79
CA LYS A 20 -22.30 -13.05 5.50
C LYS A 20 -20.95 -12.51 5.94
N ILE A 21 -20.52 -11.40 5.33
CA ILE A 21 -19.16 -10.87 5.45
C ILE A 21 -19.18 -9.52 6.18
N LEU A 22 -18.39 -9.42 7.25
CA LEU A 22 -18.16 -8.18 7.99
C LEU A 22 -16.92 -7.48 7.46
N ILE A 23 -17.04 -6.19 7.13
CA ILE A 23 -15.92 -5.35 6.73
C ILE A 23 -15.75 -4.22 7.74
N TYR A 24 -14.58 -4.13 8.36
CA TYR A 24 -14.21 -3.02 9.21
C TYR A 24 -13.58 -1.90 8.36
N ASN A 25 -14.26 -0.75 8.27
CA ASN A 25 -13.86 0.37 7.40
C ASN A 25 -14.00 1.74 8.10
N PRO A 26 -13.12 2.06 9.07
CA PRO A 26 -13.18 3.31 9.81
C PRO A 26 -12.97 4.54 8.92
N LYS A 27 -13.68 5.64 9.19
CA LYS A 27 -13.56 6.90 8.41
C LYS A 27 -12.37 7.75 8.87
N PHE A 28 -11.14 7.25 8.69
CA PHE A 28 -9.92 8.00 9.04
C PHE A 28 -9.19 8.62 7.84
N GLY A 29 -9.41 8.12 6.63
CA GLY A 29 -8.77 8.64 5.41
C GLY A 29 -9.57 8.33 4.15
N PRO A 30 -9.81 9.31 3.23
CA PRO A 30 -10.64 9.09 2.05
C PRO A 30 -10.16 7.93 1.14
N SER A 31 -8.85 7.79 0.97
CA SER A 31 -8.24 6.73 0.15
C SER A 31 -8.49 5.34 0.72
N HIS A 32 -8.37 5.20 2.03
CA HIS A 32 -8.59 3.94 2.76
C HIS A 32 -10.07 3.55 2.77
N VAL A 33 -10.95 4.52 3.01
CA VAL A 33 -12.41 4.32 2.94
C VAL A 33 -12.83 3.85 1.55
N THR A 34 -12.30 4.48 0.50
CA THR A 34 -12.55 4.08 -0.90
C THR A 34 -11.97 2.71 -1.21
N PHE A 35 -10.75 2.41 -0.78
CA PHE A 35 -10.09 1.13 -1.03
C PHE A 35 -10.91 -0.04 -0.44
N THR A 36 -11.23 0.05 0.85
CA THR A 36 -12.01 -0.98 1.55
C THR A 36 -13.46 -1.03 1.05
N GLY A 37 -14.02 0.12 0.67
CA GLY A 37 -15.35 0.20 0.05
C GLY A 37 -15.41 -0.49 -1.32
N LYS A 38 -14.35 -0.45 -2.14
CA LYS A 38 -14.25 -1.22 -3.39
C LYS A 38 -14.22 -2.74 -3.16
N ILE A 39 -13.60 -3.20 -2.07
CA ILE A 39 -13.67 -4.62 -1.66
C ILE A 39 -15.12 -4.97 -1.33
N ALA A 40 -15.79 -4.12 -0.54
CA ALA A 40 -17.19 -4.29 -0.16
C ALA A 40 -18.11 -4.36 -1.38
N ASP A 41 -17.96 -3.43 -2.33
CA ASP A 41 -18.71 -3.42 -3.60
C ASP A 41 -18.50 -4.71 -4.40
N THR A 42 -17.26 -5.19 -4.47
CA THR A 42 -16.89 -6.39 -5.22
C THR A 42 -17.55 -7.64 -4.64
N ILE A 43 -17.51 -7.79 -3.31
CA ILE A 43 -18.11 -8.91 -2.60
C ILE A 43 -19.64 -8.86 -2.66
N ALA A 44 -20.23 -7.68 -2.50
CA ALA A 44 -21.67 -7.51 -2.60
C ALA A 44 -22.19 -7.76 -4.02
N ALA A 45 -21.45 -7.34 -5.05
CA ALA A 45 -21.79 -7.61 -6.45
C ALA A 45 -21.73 -9.11 -6.81
N ALA A 46 -20.98 -9.91 -6.05
CA ALA A 46 -20.94 -11.37 -6.19
C ALA A 46 -22.14 -12.09 -5.52
N GLY A 47 -23.03 -11.36 -4.84
CA GLY A 47 -24.23 -11.90 -4.22
C GLY A 47 -24.09 -12.29 -2.74
N HIS A 48 -23.00 -11.90 -2.09
CA HIS A 48 -22.81 -12.09 -0.65
C HIS A 48 -23.48 -10.99 0.18
N GLU A 49 -23.89 -11.32 1.40
CA GLU A 49 -24.40 -10.34 2.35
C GLU A 49 -23.24 -9.58 2.98
N VAL A 50 -23.17 -8.26 2.77
CA VAL A 50 -22.07 -7.42 3.27
C VAL A 50 -22.59 -6.44 4.31
N VAL A 51 -21.97 -6.48 5.49
CA VAL A 51 -22.15 -5.48 6.54
C VAL A 51 -20.83 -4.76 6.74
N VAL A 52 -20.85 -3.43 6.65
CA VAL A 52 -19.69 -2.58 6.91
C VAL A 52 -19.85 -1.93 8.28
N TYR A 53 -18.93 -2.23 9.19
CA TYR A 53 -18.79 -1.46 10.43
C TYR A 53 -17.88 -0.26 10.17
N GLN A 54 -18.47 0.93 10.20
CA GLN A 54 -17.86 2.18 9.78
C GLN A 54 -17.92 3.23 10.91
N PRO A 55 -17.06 3.09 11.94
CA PRO A 55 -16.95 4.10 12.98
C PRO A 55 -16.36 5.40 12.41
N GLU A 56 -16.86 6.53 12.89
CA GLU A 56 -16.48 7.85 12.40
C GLU A 56 -15.28 8.40 13.17
N PHE A 57 -14.22 8.77 12.46
CA PHE A 57 -13.01 9.36 13.05
C PHE A 57 -12.85 10.83 12.62
N LYS A 58 -12.85 11.09 11.30
CA LYS A 58 -12.91 12.45 10.77
C LYS A 58 -14.30 12.77 10.19
N ASP A 59 -14.78 13.98 10.47
CA ASP A 59 -16.10 14.44 10.06
C ASP A 59 -16.12 14.95 8.61
N ASP A 60 -14.95 15.27 8.04
CA ASP A 60 -14.80 15.68 6.64
C ASP A 60 -14.97 14.52 5.65
N ILE A 61 -15.12 13.29 6.14
CA ILE A 61 -15.33 12.08 5.34
C ILE A 61 -16.81 11.70 5.41
N THR A 62 -17.61 12.26 4.49
CA THR A 62 -19.07 12.06 4.49
C THR A 62 -19.54 10.87 3.66
N PHE A 63 -18.65 10.24 2.89
CA PHE A 63 -18.98 9.13 1.99
C PHE A 63 -18.60 7.78 2.61
N THR A 64 -19.20 6.69 2.10
CA THR A 64 -19.01 5.33 2.64
C THR A 64 -17.86 4.56 1.99
N GLY A 65 -17.38 5.04 0.83
CA GLY A 65 -16.37 4.40 0.00
C GLY A 65 -16.93 3.38 -1.00
N SER A 66 -18.23 3.12 -0.94
CA SER A 66 -18.92 2.09 -1.72
C SER A 66 -20.14 2.69 -2.42
N LYS A 67 -20.52 2.10 -3.56
CA LYS A 67 -21.71 2.51 -4.35
C LYS A 67 -22.78 1.42 -4.40
N HIS A 68 -22.50 0.22 -3.88
CA HIS A 68 -23.41 -0.90 -3.95
C HIS A 68 -24.55 -0.79 -2.92
N LYS A 69 -25.80 -0.82 -3.41
CA LYS A 69 -26.98 -0.50 -2.60
C LYS A 69 -27.37 -1.57 -1.58
N SER A 70 -26.94 -2.83 -1.77
CA SER A 70 -27.27 -3.92 -0.83
C SER A 70 -26.46 -3.89 0.46
N ILE A 71 -25.41 -3.05 0.54
CA ILE A 71 -24.51 -3.04 1.67
C ILE A 71 -25.18 -2.36 2.87
N ARG A 72 -25.16 -3.05 4.01
CA ARG A 72 -25.66 -2.53 5.29
C ARG A 72 -24.52 -1.86 6.06
N TYR A 73 -24.79 -0.72 6.67
CA TYR A 73 -23.81 0.02 7.45
C TYR A 73 -24.21 0.04 8.92
N ILE A 74 -23.24 -0.24 9.78
CA ILE A 74 -23.32 0.04 11.22
C ILE A 74 -22.31 1.13 11.49
N THR A 75 -22.77 2.28 11.97
CA THR A 75 -21.92 3.44 12.25
C THR A 75 -21.83 3.68 13.74
N LYS A 76 -20.67 4.20 14.16
CA LYS A 76 -20.46 4.79 15.48
C LYS A 76 -20.19 6.27 15.25
N PRO A 77 -21.19 7.15 15.37
CA PRO A 77 -20.96 8.58 15.22
C PRO A 77 -20.03 9.06 16.33
N ARG A 78 -19.19 10.03 15.99
CA ARG A 78 -18.27 10.62 16.96
C ARG A 78 -19.00 11.60 17.86
N ASN A 79 -18.75 11.55 19.17
CA ASN A 79 -19.25 12.58 20.07
C ASN A 79 -18.33 13.83 20.01
N MET A 80 -18.83 14.89 19.38
CA MET A 80 -18.08 16.13 19.10
C MET A 80 -18.20 17.20 20.18
N SER A 81 -18.96 16.95 21.24
CA SER A 81 -19.34 17.99 22.21
C SER A 81 -18.18 18.54 23.06
N ASP A 82 -17.00 17.93 22.98
CA ASP A 82 -15.82 18.37 23.73
C ASP A 82 -14.57 18.54 22.81
N PRO A 83 -14.16 19.78 22.51
CA PRO A 83 -12.92 20.08 21.78
C PRO A 83 -11.65 19.65 22.52
N GLU A 84 -11.71 19.47 23.84
CA GLU A 84 -10.58 19.02 24.67
C GLU A 84 -10.45 17.50 24.73
N ASN A 85 -11.47 16.74 24.27
CA ASN A 85 -11.41 15.29 24.16
C ASN A 85 -10.16 14.84 23.37
N GLU A 86 -9.47 13.80 23.84
CA GLU A 86 -8.23 13.28 23.26
C GLU A 86 -8.34 13.01 21.75
N LEU A 87 -9.48 12.51 21.26
CA LEU A 87 -9.71 12.30 19.82
C LEU A 87 -9.69 13.60 19.00
N SER A 88 -10.20 14.70 19.56
CA SER A 88 -10.16 16.02 18.93
C SER A 88 -8.73 16.52 18.79
N GLN A 89 -7.89 16.27 19.80
CA GLN A 89 -6.47 16.59 19.73
C GLN A 89 -5.73 15.74 18.68
N ILE A 90 -6.06 14.45 18.57
CA ILE A 90 -5.46 13.54 17.57
C ILE A 90 -5.83 13.99 16.14
N VAL A 91 -7.10 14.31 15.89
CA VAL A 91 -7.54 14.81 14.57
C VAL A 91 -6.85 16.12 14.21
N LYS A 92 -6.71 17.05 15.17
CA LYS A 92 -5.92 18.28 14.97
C LYS A 92 -4.46 17.95 14.64
N GLY A 93 -3.85 17.01 15.36
CA GLY A 93 -2.50 16.53 15.09
C GLY A 93 -2.33 15.93 13.69
N MET A 94 -3.31 15.18 13.20
CA MET A 94 -3.34 14.69 11.82
C MET A 94 -3.45 15.82 10.82
N GLN A 95 -4.34 16.79 11.05
CA GLN A 95 -4.50 17.95 10.18
C GLN A 95 -3.21 18.76 10.08
N GLU A 96 -2.51 18.97 11.20
CA GLU A 96 -1.22 19.64 11.25
C GLU A 96 -0.11 18.89 10.49
N VAL A 97 -0.16 17.56 10.46
CA VAL A 97 0.76 16.73 9.67
C VAL A 97 0.43 16.85 8.18
N GLN A 98 -0.86 16.84 7.84
CA GLN A 98 -1.37 17.01 6.48
C GLN A 98 -1.03 18.39 5.89
N ASP A 99 -1.24 19.47 6.65
CA ASP A 99 -0.98 20.84 6.21
C ASP A 99 0.50 21.07 5.89
N ARG A 100 1.40 20.31 6.52
CA ARG A 100 2.85 20.38 6.32
C ARG A 100 3.37 19.37 5.31
N MET A 101 2.52 18.73 4.49
CA MET A 101 2.97 17.71 3.53
C MET A 101 3.96 18.24 2.50
N TRP A 102 3.79 19.50 2.09
CA TRP A 102 4.66 20.16 1.13
C TRP A 102 6.04 20.53 1.68
N GLU A 103 6.22 20.61 3.00
CA GLU A 103 7.54 20.83 3.63
C GLU A 103 8.47 19.62 3.46
N GLU A 104 9.78 19.85 3.46
CA GLU A 104 10.80 18.80 3.33
C GLU A 104 10.59 17.67 4.36
N GLN A 105 10.80 16.43 3.93
CA GLN A 105 10.67 15.30 4.84
C GLN A 105 11.80 15.33 5.87
N SER A 106 11.44 15.15 7.14
CA SER A 106 12.41 15.07 8.23
C SER A 106 12.04 13.95 9.19
N MET A 107 13.06 13.43 9.88
CA MET A 107 12.87 12.42 10.93
C MET A 107 11.91 12.90 12.02
N LYS A 108 11.91 14.20 12.35
CA LYS A 108 10.96 14.80 13.31
C LYS A 108 9.51 14.66 12.86
N LYS A 109 9.23 14.91 11.58
CA LYS A 109 7.88 14.76 11.01
C LYS A 109 7.44 13.30 11.00
N MET A 110 8.36 12.39 10.68
CA MET A 110 8.14 10.95 10.74
C MET A 110 7.79 10.49 12.16
N ILE A 111 8.55 10.91 13.18
CA ILE A 111 8.25 10.62 14.60
C ILE A 111 6.91 11.20 15.03
N LYS A 112 6.60 12.45 14.65
CA LYS A 112 5.30 13.07 14.95
C LYS A 112 4.15 12.27 14.32
N MET A 113 4.29 11.87 13.07
CA MET A 113 3.30 11.05 12.36
C MET A 113 3.08 9.72 13.07
N MET A 114 4.15 9.03 13.48
CA MET A 114 4.07 7.80 14.27
C MET A 114 3.35 8.00 15.61
N GLY A 115 3.65 9.08 16.33
CA GLY A 115 2.96 9.39 17.59
C GLY A 115 1.46 9.61 17.40
N VAL A 116 1.08 10.34 16.34
CA VAL A 116 -0.33 10.59 16.01
C VAL A 116 -1.06 9.30 15.62
N PHE A 117 -0.48 8.45 14.77
CA PHE A 117 -1.09 7.17 14.38
C PHE A 117 -1.19 6.19 15.55
N ASN A 118 -0.18 6.15 16.43
CA ASN A 118 -0.26 5.33 17.64
C ASN A 118 -1.32 5.81 18.62
N ARG A 119 -1.40 7.12 18.89
CA ARG A 119 -2.47 7.68 19.74
C ARG A 119 -3.84 7.48 19.10
N MET A 120 -3.96 7.62 17.78
CA MET A 120 -5.17 7.24 17.04
C MET A 120 -5.52 5.78 17.32
N GLY A 121 -4.60 4.85 17.09
CA GLY A 121 -4.82 3.42 17.33
C GLY A 121 -5.23 3.13 18.78
N GLU A 122 -4.64 3.79 19.76
CA GLU A 122 -4.95 3.56 21.18
C GLU A 122 -6.31 4.12 21.59
N VAL A 123 -6.53 5.42 21.36
CA VAL A 123 -7.74 6.11 21.85
C VAL A 123 -8.96 5.72 21.03
N PHE A 124 -8.85 5.75 19.69
CA PHE A 124 -9.96 5.42 18.82
C PHE A 124 -10.33 3.94 18.92
N CYS A 125 -9.33 3.04 18.99
CA CYS A 125 -9.66 1.63 19.20
C CYS A 125 -10.26 1.39 20.58
N GLY A 126 -9.79 2.09 21.62
CA GLY A 126 -10.41 2.05 22.95
C GLY A 126 -11.92 2.35 22.90
N GLU A 127 -12.32 3.46 22.28
CA GLU A 127 -13.74 3.82 22.15
C GLU A 127 -14.57 2.82 21.33
N ILE A 128 -13.93 2.16 20.36
CA ILE A 128 -14.58 1.10 19.57
C ILE A 128 -14.75 -0.16 20.41
N MET A 129 -13.71 -0.55 21.17
CA MET A 129 -13.76 -1.71 22.06
C MET A 129 -14.77 -1.49 23.19
N ASP A 130 -14.96 -0.25 23.65
CA ASP A 130 -15.96 0.10 24.66
C ASP A 130 -17.40 0.22 24.11
N ASP A 131 -17.59 0.14 22.78
CA ASP A 131 -18.90 0.19 22.13
C ASP A 131 -19.70 -1.11 22.28
N ASN A 132 -20.14 -1.39 23.50
CA ASN A 132 -20.88 -2.60 23.82
C ASN A 132 -22.20 -2.73 23.03
N GLU A 133 -22.81 -1.62 22.61
CA GLU A 133 -24.05 -1.66 21.86
C GLU A 133 -23.81 -2.18 20.43
N ASN A 134 -22.90 -1.54 19.68
CA ASN A 134 -22.61 -1.96 18.31
C ASN A 134 -21.91 -3.32 18.27
N LEU A 135 -21.00 -3.62 19.21
CA LEU A 135 -20.34 -4.92 19.26
C LEU A 135 -21.31 -6.07 19.57
N LYS A 136 -22.35 -5.85 20.40
CA LYS A 136 -23.43 -6.84 20.59
C LYS A 136 -24.24 -7.06 19.33
N LYS A 137 -24.57 -5.99 18.60
CA LYS A 137 -25.25 -6.09 17.28
C LYS A 137 -24.41 -6.90 16.30
N LEU A 138 -23.12 -6.57 16.16
CA LEU A 138 -22.19 -7.29 15.30
C LEU A 138 -22.05 -8.76 15.67
N LYS A 139 -21.96 -9.07 16.97
CA LYS A 139 -21.90 -10.47 17.43
C LYS A 139 -23.16 -11.26 17.11
N ALA A 140 -24.34 -10.63 17.19
CA ALA A 140 -25.62 -11.29 16.90
C ALA A 140 -25.81 -11.63 15.42
N GLU A 141 -25.09 -10.98 14.51
CA GLU A 141 -25.19 -11.20 13.06
C GLU A 141 -24.60 -12.53 12.60
N ASN A 142 -23.68 -13.14 13.38
CA ASN A 142 -22.99 -14.41 13.08
C ASN A 142 -22.31 -14.44 11.70
N PHE A 143 -21.28 -13.60 11.53
CA PHE A 143 -20.52 -13.49 10.28
C PHE A 143 -19.67 -14.73 9.96
N ASP A 144 -19.56 -15.06 8.68
CA ASP A 144 -18.72 -16.15 8.16
C ASP A 144 -17.26 -15.72 7.97
N LEU A 145 -17.04 -14.44 7.66
CA LEU A 145 -15.72 -13.86 7.38
C LEU A 145 -15.64 -12.40 7.80
N GLY A 146 -14.48 -11.99 8.32
CA GLY A 146 -14.10 -10.59 8.54
C GLY A 146 -13.09 -10.09 7.51
N ILE A 147 -13.15 -8.82 7.14
CA ILE A 147 -12.11 -8.15 6.35
C ILE A 147 -11.76 -6.82 7.02
N THR A 148 -10.47 -6.62 7.30
CA THR A 148 -9.97 -5.39 7.92
C THR A 148 -8.68 -4.93 7.26
N GLU A 149 -8.38 -3.65 7.33
CA GLU A 149 -7.12 -3.09 6.84
C GLU A 149 -6.03 -3.08 7.92
N VAL A 150 -4.76 -3.29 7.55
CA VAL A 150 -3.62 -3.24 8.49
C VAL A 150 -3.31 -1.83 9.01
N PHE A 151 -3.63 -0.79 8.23
CA PHE A 151 -3.39 0.62 8.60
C PHE A 151 -4.28 1.11 9.75
N ASN A 152 -5.33 0.35 10.09
CA ASN A 152 -6.04 0.46 11.35
C ASN A 152 -6.29 -0.95 11.91
N ALA A 153 -5.37 -1.41 12.75
CA ALA A 153 -5.35 -2.77 13.23
C ALA A 153 -6.47 -3.10 14.26
N CYS A 154 -7.30 -2.12 14.65
CA CYS A 154 -8.39 -2.31 15.60
C CYS A 154 -9.45 -3.32 15.13
N GLY A 155 -9.67 -3.44 13.81
CA GLY A 155 -10.64 -4.38 13.26
C GLY A 155 -10.37 -5.83 13.66
N MET A 156 -9.11 -6.23 13.82
CA MET A 156 -8.77 -7.57 14.33
C MET A 156 -9.20 -7.75 15.79
N GLY A 157 -9.10 -6.70 16.61
CA GLY A 157 -9.63 -6.68 17.98
C GLY A 157 -11.15 -6.78 18.04
N VAL A 158 -11.84 -6.08 17.13
CA VAL A 158 -13.30 -6.20 16.96
C VAL A 158 -13.68 -7.64 16.61
N PHE A 159 -13.00 -8.25 15.65
CA PHE A 159 -13.24 -9.65 15.25
C PHE A 159 -13.03 -10.60 16.43
N HIS A 160 -11.95 -10.44 17.18
CA HIS A 160 -11.67 -11.22 18.38
C HIS A 160 -12.81 -11.09 19.42
N LYS A 161 -13.24 -9.86 19.72
CA LYS A 161 -14.27 -9.59 20.74
C LYS A 161 -15.64 -10.15 20.38
N ILE A 162 -16.01 -10.16 19.09
CA ILE A 162 -17.27 -10.76 18.64
C ILE A 162 -17.17 -12.28 18.42
N GLY A 163 -15.97 -12.87 18.50
CA GLY A 163 -15.73 -14.30 18.30
C GLY A 163 -15.56 -14.73 16.83
N LEU A 164 -15.31 -13.78 15.92
CA LEU A 164 -15.07 -14.02 14.50
C LEU A 164 -13.61 -14.41 14.26
N LYS A 165 -13.37 -15.69 14.00
CA LYS A 165 -12.00 -16.24 13.86
C LYS A 165 -11.46 -16.23 12.43
N LYS A 166 -12.34 -16.19 11.43
CA LYS A 166 -11.99 -16.23 10.01
C LYS A 166 -11.93 -14.80 9.49
N TYR A 167 -10.75 -14.35 9.05
CA TYR A 167 -10.62 -13.02 8.46
C TYR A 167 -9.45 -12.89 7.49
N ILE A 168 -9.53 -11.85 6.67
CA ILE A 168 -8.52 -11.40 5.70
C ILE A 168 -8.00 -10.03 6.13
N VAL A 169 -6.70 -9.80 5.98
CA VAL A 169 -6.06 -8.51 6.23
C VAL A 169 -5.74 -7.82 4.91
N ALA A 170 -6.31 -6.65 4.66
CA ALA A 170 -6.09 -5.85 3.47
C ALA A 170 -5.01 -4.78 3.66
N HIS A 171 -4.34 -4.42 2.56
CA HIS A 171 -3.28 -3.43 2.47
C HIS A 171 -3.63 -2.46 1.34
N ALA A 172 -3.87 -1.18 1.65
CA ALA A 172 -4.16 -0.15 0.64
C ALA A 172 -2.97 0.21 -0.28
N GLY A 173 -1.78 -0.35 -0.02
CA GLY A 173 -0.57 -0.17 -0.83
C GLY A 173 0.14 -1.50 -1.11
N SER A 174 1.43 -1.42 -1.48
CA SER A 174 2.30 -2.60 -1.59
C SER A 174 2.49 -3.29 -0.24
N LEU A 175 2.83 -4.57 -0.28
CA LEU A 175 3.15 -5.33 0.93
C LEU A 175 4.38 -4.72 1.62
N SER A 176 4.21 -4.29 2.87
CA SER A 176 5.33 -3.72 3.63
C SER A 176 6.33 -4.80 4.07
N PRO A 177 7.64 -4.47 4.16
CA PRO A 177 8.63 -5.36 4.76
C PRO A 177 8.26 -5.82 6.17
N ALA A 178 7.67 -4.91 6.97
CA ALA A 178 7.23 -5.21 8.33
C ALA A 178 6.21 -6.33 8.35
N THR A 179 5.13 -6.22 7.55
CA THR A 179 4.12 -7.27 7.47
C THR A 179 4.64 -8.53 6.81
N ALA A 180 5.43 -8.42 5.74
CA ALA A 180 6.05 -9.57 5.07
C ALA A 180 6.85 -10.40 6.07
N SER A 181 7.61 -9.74 6.96
CA SER A 181 8.43 -10.41 7.96
C SER A 181 7.64 -11.26 8.94
N LEU A 182 6.42 -10.83 9.30
CA LEU A 182 5.48 -11.58 10.16
C LEU A 182 4.95 -12.84 9.49
N LEU A 183 4.88 -12.84 8.16
CA LEU A 183 4.49 -14.01 7.35
C LEU A 183 5.66 -14.95 7.04
N GLY A 184 6.84 -14.64 7.59
CA GLY A 184 8.10 -15.30 7.28
C GLY A 184 8.61 -15.04 5.85
N ILE A 185 8.05 -14.03 5.16
CA ILE A 185 8.55 -13.55 3.87
C ILE A 185 9.69 -12.56 4.15
N LYS A 186 10.89 -12.88 3.67
CA LYS A 186 12.05 -11.98 3.80
C LYS A 186 12.30 -11.24 2.49
N MET A 187 11.94 -9.96 2.49
CA MET A 187 12.29 -9.02 1.42
C MET A 187 13.75 -8.60 1.61
N HIS A 188 14.62 -8.99 0.68
CA HIS A 188 16.06 -8.73 0.85
C HIS A 188 16.40 -7.31 0.36
N PRO A 189 17.03 -6.46 1.20
CA PRO A 189 17.28 -5.05 0.88
C PRO A 189 18.27 -4.82 -0.27
N SER A 190 18.95 -5.86 -0.77
CA SER A 190 19.86 -5.73 -1.91
C SER A 190 19.16 -5.57 -3.26
N TYR A 191 17.87 -5.93 -3.35
CA TYR A 191 17.06 -5.82 -4.58
C TYR A 191 15.61 -5.41 -4.32
N ILE A 192 15.11 -5.50 -3.08
CA ILE A 192 13.82 -4.92 -2.69
C ILE A 192 14.07 -3.66 -1.86
N PRO A 193 13.92 -2.46 -2.46
CA PRO A 193 14.02 -1.23 -1.71
C PRO A 193 12.83 -1.12 -0.74
N GLY A 194 13.06 -0.56 0.45
CA GLY A 194 11.99 -0.28 1.42
C GLY A 194 10.88 0.61 0.85
N MET A 195 9.70 0.59 1.46
CA MET A 195 8.54 1.42 1.10
C MET A 195 8.83 2.92 1.20
N MET A 196 9.76 3.32 2.08
CA MET A 196 10.19 4.72 2.22
C MET A 196 11.37 5.08 1.30
N SER A 197 11.87 4.12 0.51
CA SER A 197 13.00 4.31 -0.39
C SER A 197 12.57 4.86 -1.75
N SER A 198 13.55 5.42 -2.45
CA SER A 198 13.41 6.07 -3.75
C SER A 198 14.32 5.40 -4.81
N SER A 199 14.62 4.12 -4.62
CA SER A 199 15.47 3.31 -5.50
C SER A 199 14.64 2.30 -6.31
N THR A 200 15.19 1.82 -7.44
CA THR A 200 14.65 0.64 -8.15
C THR A 200 15.20 -0.66 -7.56
N ASP A 201 14.87 -1.82 -8.14
CA ASP A 201 15.51 -3.11 -7.87
C ASP A 201 16.91 -3.25 -8.49
N GLN A 202 17.28 -2.34 -9.39
CA GLN A 202 18.62 -2.23 -9.96
C GLN A 202 19.40 -1.13 -9.23
N MET A 203 20.04 -1.52 -8.12
CA MET A 203 20.70 -0.60 -7.19
C MET A 203 22.22 -0.57 -7.33
N THR A 204 22.80 0.63 -7.31
CA THR A 204 24.25 0.80 -7.11
C THR A 204 24.65 0.34 -5.70
N PHE A 205 25.95 0.21 -5.42
CA PHE A 205 26.41 -0.13 -4.07
C PHE A 205 25.91 0.87 -3.01
N ILE A 206 25.94 2.17 -3.31
CA ILE A 206 25.48 3.21 -2.38
C ILE A 206 23.96 3.12 -2.18
N ASP A 207 23.20 2.83 -3.23
CA ASP A 207 21.76 2.60 -3.10
C ASP A 207 21.46 1.37 -2.25
N ARG A 208 22.25 0.30 -2.36
CA ARG A 208 22.12 -0.88 -1.50
C ARG A 208 22.46 -0.58 -0.04
N VAL A 209 23.46 0.26 0.24
CA VAL A 209 23.77 0.71 1.61
C VAL A 209 22.58 1.48 2.19
N LYS A 210 22.02 2.44 1.43
CA LYS A 210 20.83 3.19 1.84
C LYS A 210 19.62 2.28 2.03
N SER A 211 19.40 1.35 1.12
CA SER A 211 18.32 0.37 1.16
C SER A 211 18.44 -0.54 2.39
N PHE A 212 19.64 -1.03 2.69
CA PHE A 212 19.91 -1.85 3.87
C PHE A 212 19.61 -1.11 5.17
N LEU A 213 20.12 0.11 5.34
CA LEU A 213 19.84 0.92 6.52
C LEU A 213 18.35 1.29 6.62
N GLY A 214 17.76 1.72 5.50
CA GLY A 214 16.36 2.07 5.39
C GLY A 214 15.43 0.91 5.74
N TYR A 215 15.74 -0.31 5.29
CA TYR A 215 14.96 -1.51 5.58
C TYR A 215 14.81 -1.76 7.09
N TRP A 216 15.88 -1.64 7.86
CA TRP A 216 15.82 -1.87 9.31
C TRP A 216 15.08 -0.74 10.05
N ILE A 217 15.32 0.51 9.65
CA ILE A 217 14.62 1.68 10.19
C ILE A 217 13.11 1.56 9.91
N GLU A 218 12.76 1.23 8.67
CA GLU A 218 11.39 1.09 8.22
C GLU A 218 10.68 -0.09 8.90
N ASN A 219 11.33 -1.24 9.06
CA ASN A 219 10.75 -2.35 9.79
C ASN A 219 10.40 -1.96 11.23
N LEU A 220 11.31 -1.31 11.95
CA LEU A 220 11.03 -0.83 13.31
C LEU A 220 9.87 0.18 13.33
N PHE A 221 9.86 1.08 12.35
CA PHE A 221 8.89 2.17 12.26
C PHE A 221 7.48 1.69 11.87
N LEU A 222 7.35 0.97 10.75
CA LEU A 222 6.07 0.46 10.25
C LEU A 222 5.51 -0.66 11.12
N ALA A 223 6.35 -1.49 11.75
CA ALA A 223 5.88 -2.54 12.66
C ALA A 223 5.19 -1.97 13.90
N THR A 224 5.42 -0.70 14.24
CA THR A 224 4.84 -0.07 15.43
C THR A 224 3.81 1.01 15.09
N MET A 225 3.96 1.72 13.96
CA MET A 225 3.14 2.89 13.61
C MET A 225 1.62 2.66 13.60
N PHE A 226 1.14 1.53 13.08
CA PHE A 226 -0.30 1.28 12.87
C PHE A 226 -0.91 0.21 13.79
N THR A 227 -0.05 -0.55 14.47
CA THR A 227 -0.44 -1.73 15.26
C THR A 227 -0.35 -1.47 16.75
N LYS A 228 0.67 -0.73 17.22
CA LYS A 228 1.01 -0.69 18.65
C LYS A 228 -0.07 -0.02 19.49
N GLY A 229 -0.59 1.12 19.05
CA GLY A 229 -1.72 1.79 19.70
C GLY A 229 -2.96 0.88 19.83
N SER A 230 -3.37 0.27 18.72
CA SER A 230 -4.52 -0.64 18.70
C SER A 230 -4.31 -1.84 19.62
N GLU A 231 -3.10 -2.41 19.64
CA GLU A 231 -2.73 -3.51 20.54
C GLU A 231 -2.86 -3.10 22.02
N ILE A 232 -2.41 -1.90 22.40
CA ILE A 232 -2.55 -1.38 23.76
C ILE A 232 -4.02 -1.32 24.16
N ALA A 233 -4.88 -0.80 23.28
CA ALA A 233 -6.32 -0.71 23.53
C ALA A 233 -6.95 -2.09 23.70
N ILE A 234 -6.65 -3.04 22.80
CA ILE A 234 -7.20 -4.41 22.84
C ILE A 234 -6.74 -5.14 24.10
N ARG A 235 -5.48 -4.96 24.52
CA ARG A 235 -4.91 -5.62 25.71
C ARG A 235 -5.51 -5.17 27.04
N LYS A 236 -6.24 -4.04 27.08
CA LYS A 236 -7.01 -3.65 28.27
C LYS A 236 -8.06 -4.71 28.64
N GLU A 237 -8.67 -5.35 27.65
CA GLU A 237 -9.66 -6.42 27.83
C GLU A 237 -9.07 -7.82 27.58
N PHE A 238 -8.09 -7.93 26.69
CA PHE A 238 -7.45 -9.21 26.31
C PHE A 238 -5.93 -9.16 26.53
N PRO A 239 -5.41 -9.31 27.77
CA PRO A 239 -4.01 -9.07 28.10
C PRO A 239 -2.97 -9.84 27.26
N ASN A 240 -3.34 -11.03 26.78
CA ASN A 240 -2.48 -11.92 26.00
C ASN A 240 -2.63 -11.73 24.48
N TYR A 241 -3.40 -10.74 24.01
CA TYR A 241 -3.59 -10.52 22.58
C TYR A 241 -2.29 -10.07 21.92
N ASP A 242 -1.88 -10.75 20.85
CA ASP A 242 -0.74 -10.35 20.02
C ASP A 242 -1.24 -10.03 18.62
N ILE A 243 -1.10 -8.76 18.26
CA ILE A 243 -1.58 -8.26 16.97
C ILE A 243 -0.71 -8.75 15.81
N SER A 244 0.57 -9.06 16.06
CA SER A 244 1.48 -9.61 15.06
C SER A 244 1.08 -11.03 14.70
N GLU A 245 0.71 -11.83 15.71
CA GLU A 245 0.15 -13.16 15.51
C GLU A 245 -1.20 -13.07 14.78
N ALA A 246 -2.08 -12.16 15.20
CA ALA A 246 -3.35 -11.94 14.51
C ALA A 246 -3.18 -11.56 13.03
N ILE A 247 -2.20 -10.74 12.67
CA ILE A 247 -1.91 -10.42 11.27
C ILE A 247 -1.55 -11.69 10.51
N ALA A 248 -0.64 -12.49 11.05
CA ALA A 248 -0.06 -13.60 10.31
C ALA A 248 -0.88 -14.90 10.35
N ASP A 249 -1.84 -15.00 11.27
CA ASP A 249 -2.86 -16.06 11.36
C ASP A 249 -4.13 -15.72 10.56
N SER A 250 -4.16 -14.57 9.88
CA SER A 250 -5.21 -14.27 8.89
C SER A 250 -5.13 -15.24 7.70
N ALA A 251 -6.27 -15.53 7.08
CA ALA A 251 -6.35 -16.49 5.97
C ALA A 251 -5.51 -16.05 4.76
N PHE A 252 -5.69 -14.79 4.37
CA PHE A 252 -4.99 -14.16 3.25
C PHE A 252 -4.68 -12.69 3.55
N HIS A 253 -3.75 -12.16 2.75
CA HIS A 253 -3.43 -10.74 2.67
C HIS A 253 -3.80 -10.19 1.31
N PHE A 254 -4.76 -9.29 1.30
CA PHE A 254 -5.20 -8.58 0.11
C PHE A 254 -4.32 -7.35 -0.10
N VAL A 255 -3.58 -7.28 -1.21
CA VAL A 255 -2.59 -6.22 -1.46
C VAL A 255 -3.01 -5.37 -2.66
N ASN A 256 -3.15 -4.06 -2.46
CA ASN A 256 -3.49 -3.09 -3.51
C ASN A 256 -2.31 -2.77 -4.42
N SER A 257 -1.75 -3.82 -5.01
CA SER A 257 -0.69 -3.74 -6.00
C SER A 257 -0.95 -4.77 -7.10
N ASP A 258 -0.17 -4.70 -8.17
CA ASP A 258 -0.24 -5.62 -9.29
C ASP A 258 1.10 -6.34 -9.42
N GLU A 259 1.07 -7.66 -9.54
CA GLU A 259 2.27 -8.50 -9.64
C GLU A 259 3.19 -8.15 -10.84
N HIS A 260 2.65 -7.51 -11.89
CA HIS A 260 3.40 -7.04 -13.04
C HIS A 260 3.73 -5.55 -12.98
N VAL A 261 3.30 -4.82 -11.95
CA VAL A 261 3.75 -3.44 -11.70
C VAL A 261 4.81 -3.45 -10.60
N ASP A 262 4.54 -4.17 -9.51
CA ASP A 262 5.38 -4.30 -8.32
C ASP A 262 6.77 -4.91 -8.61
N TYR A 263 7.65 -4.88 -7.62
CA TYR A 263 8.94 -5.58 -7.65
C TYR A 263 8.72 -7.09 -7.64
N ALA A 264 9.50 -7.80 -8.47
CA ALA A 264 9.51 -9.25 -8.44
C ALA A 264 10.21 -9.70 -7.15
N GLN A 265 9.50 -10.44 -6.30
CA GLN A 265 9.99 -10.82 -4.98
C GLN A 265 9.41 -12.18 -4.53
N PRO A 266 10.10 -12.90 -3.63
CA PRO A 266 9.53 -14.06 -2.97
C PRO A 266 8.28 -13.66 -2.17
N ILE A 267 7.18 -14.38 -2.39
CA ILE A 267 5.93 -14.24 -1.64
C ILE A 267 5.39 -15.64 -1.32
N THR A 268 4.42 -15.71 -0.41
CA THR A 268 3.62 -16.92 -0.19
C THR A 268 2.28 -16.79 -0.91
N HIS A 269 1.59 -17.92 -1.07
CA HIS A 269 0.21 -17.93 -1.57
C HIS A 269 -0.79 -17.28 -0.59
N LYS A 270 -0.35 -16.79 0.59
CA LYS A 270 -1.19 -15.89 1.41
C LYS A 270 -1.34 -14.52 0.77
N ILE A 271 -0.42 -14.08 -0.09
CA ILE A 271 -0.44 -12.74 -0.70
C ILE A 271 -1.27 -12.75 -1.98
N ILE A 272 -2.39 -12.02 -1.97
CA ILE A 272 -3.32 -11.91 -3.10
C ILE A 272 -3.30 -10.48 -3.64
N TYR A 273 -2.74 -10.31 -4.83
CA TYR A 273 -2.75 -9.04 -5.54
C TYR A 273 -4.14 -8.73 -6.11
N MET A 274 -4.65 -7.55 -5.74
CA MET A 274 -6.02 -7.11 -6.03
C MET A 274 -6.09 -5.72 -6.69
N ALA A 275 -4.97 -5.15 -7.16
CA ALA A 275 -5.01 -3.91 -7.91
C ALA A 275 -5.92 -4.01 -9.14
N GLY A 276 -6.61 -2.92 -9.45
CA GLY A 276 -7.63 -2.87 -10.50
C GLY A 276 -9.05 -3.20 -10.03
N LEU A 277 -9.27 -3.37 -8.72
CA LEU A 277 -10.63 -3.33 -8.16
C LEU A 277 -11.32 -2.01 -8.48
N GLY A 278 -12.59 -2.10 -8.85
CA GLY A 278 -13.35 -0.94 -9.30
C GLY A 278 -12.83 -0.38 -10.62
N LYS A 279 -12.31 -1.23 -11.53
CA LYS A 279 -12.33 -0.97 -12.98
C LYS A 279 -13.78 -0.75 -13.42
N ILE A 280 -14.28 0.43 -13.13
CA ILE A 280 -15.55 0.90 -13.65
C ILE A 280 -15.26 1.18 -15.12
N GLN A 281 -16.06 0.57 -16.01
CA GLN A 281 -16.05 0.93 -17.41
C GLN A 281 -16.12 2.45 -17.51
N ALA A 282 -15.18 3.07 -18.22
CA ALA A 282 -15.13 4.53 -18.28
C ALA A 282 -16.46 5.05 -18.84
N HIS A 283 -17.01 6.05 -18.17
CA HIS A 283 -18.21 6.71 -18.65
C HIS A 283 -17.82 7.85 -19.59
N PRO A 284 -18.69 8.25 -20.53
CA PRO A 284 -18.50 9.48 -21.27
C PRO A 284 -18.29 10.65 -20.30
N LEU A 285 -17.27 11.46 -20.56
CA LEU A 285 -16.99 12.63 -19.75
C LEU A 285 -18.15 13.63 -19.82
N GLU A 286 -18.43 14.30 -18.70
CA GLU A 286 -19.37 15.41 -18.69
C GLU A 286 -18.91 16.51 -19.66
N LYS A 287 -19.88 17.30 -20.16
CA LYS A 287 -19.63 18.33 -21.18
C LYS A 287 -18.48 19.28 -20.80
N GLN A 288 -18.46 19.72 -19.54
CA GLN A 288 -17.41 20.61 -19.02
C GLN A 288 -15.99 20.09 -19.21
N TYR A 289 -15.77 18.77 -19.13
CA TYR A 289 -14.45 18.17 -19.35
C TYR A 289 -14.22 17.86 -20.82
N THR A 290 -15.27 17.45 -21.55
CA THR A 290 -15.19 17.20 -22.99
C THR A 290 -14.76 18.45 -23.75
N ASP A 291 -15.29 19.62 -23.40
CA ASP A 291 -14.91 20.92 -23.99
C ASP A 291 -13.40 21.23 -23.80
N ILE A 292 -12.80 20.80 -22.68
CA ILE A 292 -11.36 20.95 -22.41
C ILE A 292 -10.53 20.03 -23.32
N PHE A 293 -10.99 18.81 -23.56
CA PHE A 293 -10.32 17.88 -24.48
C PHE A 293 -10.49 18.28 -25.96
N ASP A 294 -11.63 18.89 -26.30
CA ASP A 294 -11.93 19.33 -27.66
C ASP A 294 -11.17 20.58 -28.06
N SER A 295 -11.02 21.54 -27.14
CA SER A 295 -10.21 22.75 -27.34
C SER A 295 -8.70 22.49 -27.36
N ALA A 296 -8.24 21.35 -26.83
CA ALA A 296 -6.82 21.00 -26.81
C ALA A 296 -6.30 20.59 -28.20
N LYS A 297 -5.35 21.36 -28.76
CA LYS A 297 -4.75 21.10 -30.09
C LYS A 297 -3.92 19.82 -30.12
N LYS A 298 -3.07 19.60 -29.11
CA LYS A 298 -2.20 18.42 -29.01
C LYS A 298 -2.77 17.35 -28.07
N GLY A 299 -3.44 17.78 -27.01
CA GLY A 299 -4.02 16.87 -26.02
C GLY A 299 -4.00 17.47 -24.62
N VAL A 300 -4.33 16.64 -23.64
CA VAL A 300 -4.48 17.06 -22.24
C VAL A 300 -3.47 16.36 -21.37
N ILE A 301 -2.98 17.05 -20.33
CA ILE A 301 -2.23 16.46 -19.23
C ILE A 301 -3.07 16.60 -17.95
N LEU A 302 -3.31 15.48 -17.28
CA LEU A 302 -3.95 15.48 -15.96
C LEU A 302 -2.90 15.82 -14.90
N PHE A 303 -3.25 16.70 -13.96
CA PHE A 303 -2.40 17.07 -12.83
C PHE A 303 -3.14 16.92 -11.50
N SER A 304 -2.74 15.93 -10.68
CA SER A 304 -3.41 15.62 -9.42
C SER A 304 -2.47 15.02 -8.37
N PHE A 305 -2.41 15.65 -7.20
CA PHE A 305 -1.69 15.14 -6.02
C PHE A 305 -2.58 14.28 -5.08
N GLY A 306 -3.76 13.87 -5.54
CA GLY A 306 -4.67 13.00 -4.78
C GLY A 306 -5.51 13.76 -3.74
N SER A 307 -5.99 13.04 -2.72
CA SER A 307 -6.91 13.57 -1.71
C SER A 307 -6.22 14.09 -0.45
N VAL A 308 -5.04 13.56 -0.12
CA VAL A 308 -4.31 13.89 1.12
C VAL A 308 -3.36 15.07 0.91
N VAL A 309 -2.59 15.05 -0.19
CA VAL A 309 -1.73 16.17 -0.57
C VAL A 309 -2.55 17.16 -1.38
N GLN A 310 -3.15 18.13 -0.70
CA GLN A 310 -4.01 19.11 -1.36
C GLN A 310 -3.17 20.14 -2.14
N SER A 311 -3.56 20.40 -3.39
CA SER A 311 -2.90 21.38 -4.27
C SER A 311 -3.01 22.80 -3.70
N ASN A 312 -4.12 23.14 -3.05
CA ASN A 312 -4.31 24.48 -2.45
C ASN A 312 -3.34 24.78 -1.31
N LYS A 313 -2.84 23.75 -0.61
CA LYS A 313 -1.80 23.88 0.45
C LYS A 313 -0.38 23.93 -0.11
N MET A 314 -0.20 23.78 -1.42
CA MET A 314 1.10 23.90 -2.06
C MET A 314 1.65 25.32 -1.85
N PRO A 315 2.95 25.49 -1.55
CA PRO A 315 3.56 26.81 -1.48
C PRO A 315 3.33 27.61 -2.77
N GLU A 316 2.97 28.89 -2.64
CA GLU A 316 2.68 29.77 -3.79
C GLU A 316 3.83 29.81 -4.81
N LYS A 317 5.07 29.77 -4.33
CA LYS A 317 6.25 29.67 -5.18
C LYS A 317 6.21 28.44 -6.09
N LEU A 318 5.82 27.28 -5.57
CA LEU A 318 5.72 26.04 -6.36
C LEU A 318 4.53 26.11 -7.32
N LYS A 319 3.37 26.62 -6.89
CA LYS A 319 2.21 26.82 -7.77
C LYS A 319 2.58 27.67 -8.98
N LYS A 320 3.26 28.79 -8.75
CA LYS A 320 3.76 29.68 -9.81
C LYS A 320 4.72 28.97 -10.76
N ILE A 321 5.65 28.17 -10.25
CA ILE A 321 6.58 27.38 -11.08
C ILE A 321 5.82 26.41 -12.00
N PHE A 322 4.78 25.72 -11.50
CA PHE A 322 3.94 24.85 -12.35
C PHE A 322 3.22 25.64 -13.44
N LEU A 323 2.57 26.74 -13.08
CA LEU A 323 1.84 27.58 -14.03
C LEU A 323 2.76 28.14 -15.13
N GLU A 324 3.94 28.65 -14.75
CA GLU A 324 4.95 29.14 -15.69
C GLU A 324 5.50 28.02 -16.59
N ALA A 325 5.65 26.80 -16.08
CA ALA A 325 6.02 25.66 -16.90
C ALA A 325 4.90 25.24 -17.87
N PHE A 326 3.64 25.26 -17.42
CA PHE A 326 2.49 24.92 -18.26
C PHE A 326 2.26 25.94 -19.37
N ALA A 327 2.53 27.23 -19.13
CA ALA A 327 2.44 28.29 -20.13
C ALA A 327 3.36 28.08 -21.34
N GLU A 328 4.45 27.33 -21.19
CA GLU A 328 5.37 26.98 -22.30
C GLU A 328 4.76 25.98 -23.31
N PHE A 329 3.57 25.45 -23.02
CA PHE A 329 2.87 24.49 -23.87
C PHE A 329 1.47 24.98 -24.25
N PRO A 330 1.34 26.06 -25.05
CA PRO A 330 0.05 26.68 -25.37
C PRO A 330 -0.89 25.78 -26.20
N GLU A 331 -0.39 24.67 -26.73
CA GLU A 331 -1.16 23.68 -27.49
C GLU A 331 -1.67 22.50 -26.64
N ILE A 332 -1.27 22.44 -25.36
CA ILE A 332 -1.63 21.40 -24.40
C ILE A 332 -2.47 22.02 -23.30
N ASN A 333 -3.62 21.41 -23.00
CA ASN A 333 -4.43 21.79 -21.86
C ASN A 333 -4.00 21.01 -20.62
N PHE A 334 -3.89 21.68 -19.47
CA PHE A 334 -3.57 21.09 -18.19
C PHE A 334 -4.82 21.09 -17.31
N LEU A 335 -5.29 19.89 -16.94
CA LEU A 335 -6.44 19.74 -16.05
C LEU A 335 -5.94 19.49 -14.63
N TRP A 336 -6.02 20.52 -13.78
CA TRP A 336 -5.48 20.53 -12.43
C TRP A 336 -6.58 20.27 -11.38
N LYS A 337 -6.46 19.16 -10.65
CA LYS A 337 -7.25 18.93 -9.44
C LYS A 337 -6.85 19.93 -8.34
N TYR A 338 -7.75 20.85 -8.00
CA TYR A 338 -7.48 21.95 -7.07
C TYR A 338 -8.68 22.19 -6.16
N GLU A 339 -8.48 22.29 -4.84
CA GLU A 339 -9.55 22.14 -3.85
C GLU A 339 -10.40 23.40 -3.60
N LYS A 340 -9.91 24.58 -3.99
CA LYS A 340 -10.54 25.89 -3.75
C LYS A 340 -10.68 26.70 -5.03
N ASP A 341 -11.90 26.82 -5.53
CA ASP A 341 -12.16 27.57 -6.76
C ASP A 341 -11.96 29.09 -6.55
N GLU A 342 -12.06 29.57 -5.31
CA GLU A 342 -11.93 30.98 -4.93
C GLU A 342 -10.51 31.52 -5.11
N ASP A 343 -9.50 30.65 -5.10
CA ASP A 343 -8.10 31.05 -5.27
C ASP A 343 -7.79 31.51 -6.71
N LYS A 344 -8.68 31.21 -7.69
CA LYS A 344 -8.54 31.55 -9.11
C LYS A 344 -7.15 31.28 -9.70
N ILE A 345 -6.54 30.16 -9.30
CA ILE A 345 -5.13 29.87 -9.59
C ILE A 345 -4.78 29.80 -11.09
N ALA A 346 -5.77 29.51 -11.95
CA ALA A 346 -5.60 29.46 -13.40
C ALA A 346 -5.79 30.81 -14.11
N GLU A 347 -6.11 31.88 -13.38
CA GLU A 347 -6.30 33.22 -13.96
C GLU A 347 -5.01 33.70 -14.64
N GLY A 348 -5.10 34.08 -15.91
CA GLY A 348 -3.94 34.45 -16.74
C GLY A 348 -3.25 33.29 -17.47
N TYR A 349 -3.70 32.04 -17.28
CA TYR A 349 -3.13 30.85 -17.92
C TYR A 349 -4.21 30.13 -18.76
N PRO A 350 -4.41 30.50 -20.04
CA PRO A 350 -5.56 30.07 -20.85
C PRO A 350 -5.60 28.56 -21.16
N ASN A 351 -4.49 27.86 -20.94
CA ASN A 351 -4.36 26.42 -21.14
C ASN A 351 -4.42 25.63 -19.81
N VAL A 352 -4.74 26.27 -18.68
CA VAL A 352 -4.87 25.62 -17.37
C VAL A 352 -6.33 25.67 -16.93
N PHE A 353 -6.87 24.51 -16.57
CA PHE A 353 -8.24 24.33 -16.12
C PHE A 353 -8.24 23.66 -14.76
N THR A 354 -9.13 24.07 -13.86
CA THR A 354 -9.20 23.52 -12.50
C THR A 354 -10.50 22.77 -12.26
N GLY A 355 -10.46 21.78 -11.35
CA GLY A 355 -11.66 21.16 -10.82
C GLY A 355 -11.44 20.58 -9.43
N LYS A 356 -12.40 20.79 -8.53
CA LYS A 356 -12.34 20.29 -7.15
C LYS A 356 -12.34 18.77 -7.06
N TRP A 357 -13.19 18.15 -7.86
CA TRP A 357 -13.24 16.71 -8.03
C TRP A 357 -13.24 16.40 -9.52
N LEU A 358 -12.35 15.51 -9.94
CA LEU A 358 -12.21 15.12 -11.34
C LEU A 358 -12.64 13.66 -11.51
N PRO A 359 -13.35 13.30 -12.60
CA PRO A 359 -13.63 11.91 -12.95
C PRO A 359 -12.35 11.22 -13.45
N GLN A 360 -11.38 11.01 -12.55
CA GLN A 360 -10.02 10.58 -12.87
C GLN A 360 -9.99 9.29 -13.69
N ASN A 361 -10.82 8.30 -13.35
CA ASN A 361 -10.92 7.04 -14.11
C ASN A 361 -11.28 7.28 -15.58
N ASP A 362 -12.22 8.19 -15.84
CA ASP A 362 -12.72 8.47 -17.19
C ASP A 362 -11.72 9.34 -17.97
N ILE A 363 -11.08 10.31 -17.30
CA ILE A 363 -10.00 11.12 -17.85
C ILE A 363 -8.80 10.24 -18.25
N LEU A 364 -8.41 9.29 -17.40
CA LEU A 364 -7.29 8.38 -17.66
C LEU A 364 -7.55 7.43 -18.84
N ASP A 365 -8.82 7.18 -19.19
CA ASP A 365 -9.21 6.38 -20.35
C ASP A 365 -9.34 7.20 -21.64
N HIS A 366 -9.27 8.54 -21.57
CA HIS A 366 -9.54 9.41 -22.70
C HIS A 366 -8.40 9.35 -23.76
N PRO A 367 -8.71 9.20 -25.06
CA PRO A 367 -7.69 9.00 -26.10
C PRO A 367 -6.74 10.19 -26.29
N LYS A 368 -7.21 11.42 -26.06
CA LYS A 368 -6.39 12.65 -26.11
C LYS A 368 -5.57 12.93 -24.84
N LEU A 369 -5.65 12.08 -23.81
CA LEU A 369 -4.78 12.23 -22.64
C LEU A 369 -3.35 11.84 -23.00
N LEU A 370 -2.40 12.75 -22.78
CA LEU A 370 -0.99 12.59 -23.12
C LEU A 370 -0.23 11.92 -21.97
N ALA A 371 -0.36 12.47 -20.76
CA ALA A 371 0.34 12.03 -19.56
C ALA A 371 -0.43 12.39 -18.29
N PHE A 372 -0.02 11.81 -17.16
CA PHE A 372 -0.52 12.12 -15.83
C PHE A 372 0.60 12.58 -14.90
N ILE A 373 0.56 13.85 -14.49
CA ILE A 373 1.41 14.38 -13.42
C ILE A 373 0.76 14.05 -12.08
N SER A 374 1.43 13.22 -11.29
CA SER A 374 0.89 12.64 -10.05
C SER A 374 1.87 12.69 -8.89
N HIS A 375 1.36 12.69 -7.67
CA HIS A 375 2.16 12.45 -6.47
C HIS A 375 2.73 11.02 -6.35
N GLY A 376 2.30 10.06 -7.19
CA GLY A 376 2.75 8.67 -7.10
C GLY A 376 2.05 7.83 -6.02
N GLY A 377 0.86 8.23 -5.56
CA GLY A 377 0.05 7.39 -4.67
C GLY A 377 -0.38 6.09 -5.35
N MET A 378 -0.49 4.99 -4.60
CA MET A 378 -0.67 3.66 -5.16
C MET A 378 -1.90 3.52 -6.07
N ASN A 379 -3.05 4.09 -5.68
CA ASN A 379 -4.25 4.08 -6.53
C ASN A 379 -4.01 4.74 -7.89
N SER A 380 -3.34 5.90 -7.91
CA SER A 380 -2.99 6.61 -9.14
C SER A 380 -2.01 5.82 -10.00
N VAL A 381 -1.03 5.16 -9.38
CA VAL A 381 -0.06 4.28 -10.06
C VAL A 381 -0.79 3.11 -10.72
N MET A 382 -1.72 2.46 -10.02
CA MET A 382 -2.48 1.33 -10.55
C MET A 382 -3.45 1.75 -11.65
N GLU A 383 -4.17 2.87 -11.48
CA GLU A 383 -5.06 3.41 -12.51
C GLU A 383 -4.28 3.81 -13.78
N GLY A 384 -3.17 4.55 -13.63
CA GLY A 384 -2.32 4.94 -14.76
C GLY A 384 -1.71 3.75 -15.50
N SER A 385 -1.19 2.76 -14.75
CA SER A 385 -0.63 1.52 -15.32
C SER A 385 -1.68 0.72 -16.07
N THR A 386 -2.87 0.59 -15.49
CA THR A 386 -4.00 -0.14 -16.08
C THR A 386 -4.47 0.50 -17.39
N LYS A 387 -4.49 1.84 -17.47
CA LYS A 387 -4.94 2.61 -18.64
C LYS A 387 -3.82 2.87 -19.67
N GLY A 388 -2.58 2.54 -19.31
CA GLY A 388 -1.40 2.71 -20.15
C GLY A 388 -1.10 4.17 -20.43
N VAL A 389 -1.12 4.97 -19.35
CA VAL A 389 -0.85 6.40 -19.35
C VAL A 389 0.57 6.64 -18.81
N PRO A 390 1.46 7.28 -19.57
CA PRO A 390 2.76 7.73 -19.06
C PRO A 390 2.61 8.73 -17.91
N MET A 391 3.52 8.69 -16.94
CA MET A 391 3.40 9.51 -15.72
C MET A 391 4.62 10.39 -15.47
N ILE A 392 4.40 11.57 -14.89
CA ILE A 392 5.44 12.32 -14.20
C ILE A 392 5.10 12.23 -12.71
N CYS A 393 5.92 11.52 -11.95
CA CYS A 393 5.70 11.33 -10.54
C CYS A 393 6.50 12.34 -9.72
N ILE A 394 5.83 13.04 -8.82
CA ILE A 394 6.42 14.04 -7.92
C ILE A 394 6.10 13.63 -6.48
N PRO A 395 6.88 12.72 -5.87
CA PRO A 395 6.63 12.21 -4.53
C PRO A 395 6.65 13.31 -3.48
N VAL A 396 5.70 13.26 -2.55
CA VAL A 396 5.58 14.23 -1.45
C VAL A 396 5.81 13.58 -0.09
N PHE A 397 5.19 12.42 0.16
CA PHE A 397 5.32 11.72 1.44
C PHE A 397 5.11 10.19 1.35
N ALA A 398 5.40 9.49 2.45
CA ALA A 398 5.14 8.05 2.63
C ALA A 398 5.75 7.18 1.50
N ASP A 399 4.94 6.28 0.95
CA ASP A 399 5.26 5.26 -0.04
C ASP A 399 5.41 5.78 -1.47
N GLN A 400 5.11 7.05 -1.71
CA GLN A 400 5.06 7.65 -3.05
C GLN A 400 6.38 7.56 -3.80
N GLY A 401 7.51 7.69 -3.09
CA GLY A 401 8.85 7.54 -3.67
C GLY A 401 9.04 6.15 -4.25
N HIS A 402 8.75 5.13 -3.45
CA HIS A 402 8.82 3.71 -3.82
C HIS A 402 7.89 3.39 -4.99
N ASN A 403 6.62 3.80 -4.88
CA ASN A 403 5.61 3.57 -5.92
C ASN A 403 6.01 4.21 -7.26
N SER A 404 6.64 5.38 -7.22
CA SER A 404 7.13 6.05 -8.43
C SER A 404 8.23 5.24 -9.11
N MET A 405 9.10 4.61 -8.33
CA MET A 405 10.18 3.78 -8.88
C MET A 405 9.68 2.48 -9.53
N LEU A 406 8.49 1.98 -9.12
CA LEU A 406 7.81 0.88 -9.82
C LEU A 406 7.51 1.21 -11.29
N LEU A 407 7.26 2.48 -11.59
CA LEU A 407 7.00 2.97 -12.95
C LEU A 407 8.28 3.38 -13.68
N VAL A 408 9.21 4.04 -12.98
CA VAL A 408 10.50 4.45 -13.55
C VAL A 408 11.29 3.25 -14.05
N ARG A 409 11.33 2.14 -13.29
CA ARG A 409 12.04 0.91 -13.70
C ARG A 409 11.46 0.27 -14.97
N ARG A 410 10.20 0.57 -15.27
CA ARG A 410 9.48 0.11 -16.48
C ARG A 410 9.52 1.14 -17.61
N GLU A 411 10.20 2.26 -17.36
CA GLU A 411 10.28 3.40 -18.26
C GLU A 411 8.89 3.88 -18.69
N THR A 412 7.91 3.84 -17.78
CA THR A 412 6.56 4.38 -18.00
C THR A 412 6.36 5.71 -17.27
N ALA A 413 7.35 6.13 -16.49
CA ALA A 413 7.32 7.40 -15.78
C ALA A 413 8.68 8.07 -15.68
N ILE A 414 8.65 9.38 -15.48
CA ILE A 414 9.76 10.18 -14.96
C ILE A 414 9.45 10.54 -13.53
N LYS A 415 10.43 10.43 -12.64
CA LYS A 415 10.30 10.91 -11.27
C LYS A 415 11.07 12.23 -11.12
N LEU A 416 10.43 13.22 -10.52
CA LEU A 416 11.07 14.46 -10.08
C LEU A 416 10.99 14.53 -8.56
N GLU A 417 12.12 14.77 -7.90
CA GLU A 417 12.10 15.03 -6.47
C GLU A 417 11.47 16.39 -6.20
N LYS A 418 10.78 16.51 -5.06
CA LYS A 418 10.16 17.77 -4.65
C LYS A 418 11.17 18.92 -4.55
N THR A 419 12.41 18.62 -4.20
CA THR A 419 13.53 19.58 -4.13
C THR A 419 14.00 20.06 -5.50
N ASP A 420 13.72 19.28 -6.55
CA ASP A 420 14.22 19.50 -7.90
C ASP A 420 13.17 20.17 -8.79
N ILE A 421 12.04 20.60 -8.21
CA ILE A 421 10.98 21.30 -8.94
C ILE A 421 11.48 22.70 -9.32
N SER A 422 11.82 22.86 -10.60
CA SER A 422 12.04 24.14 -11.26
C SER A 422 11.24 24.19 -12.56
N LYS A 423 11.08 25.39 -13.13
CA LYS A 423 10.40 25.56 -14.42
C LYS A 423 11.10 24.74 -15.49
N GLU A 424 12.44 24.79 -15.52
CA GLU A 424 13.29 24.10 -16.50
C GLU A 424 13.13 22.58 -16.40
N ASN A 425 13.19 22.04 -15.18
CA ASN A 425 13.06 20.60 -14.95
C ASN A 425 11.65 20.08 -15.29
N LEU A 426 10.60 20.84 -14.96
CA LEU A 426 9.22 20.50 -15.33
C LEU A 426 9.03 20.52 -16.84
N VAL A 427 9.49 21.58 -17.51
CA VAL A 427 9.40 21.70 -18.98
C VAL A 427 10.17 20.56 -19.65
N ALA A 428 11.37 20.23 -19.16
CA ALA A 428 12.16 19.11 -19.67
C ALA A 428 11.44 17.77 -19.47
N ALA A 429 10.88 17.51 -18.29
CA ALA A 429 10.14 16.27 -18.01
C ALA A 429 8.87 16.15 -18.86
N ILE A 430 8.12 17.24 -19.05
CA ILE A 430 6.93 17.26 -19.92
C ILE A 430 7.32 17.01 -21.37
N LYS A 431 8.36 17.66 -21.89
CA LYS A 431 8.87 17.42 -23.25
C LYS A 431 9.31 15.98 -23.45
N GLU A 432 10.04 15.42 -22.49
CA GLU A 432 10.54 14.05 -22.55
C GLU A 432 9.39 13.03 -22.49
N ILE A 433 8.46 13.15 -21.55
CA ILE A 433 7.38 12.15 -21.37
C ILE A 433 6.44 12.08 -22.58
N ILE A 434 6.17 13.22 -23.24
CA ILE A 434 5.26 13.29 -24.39
C ILE A 434 5.99 13.12 -25.73
N GLY A 435 7.28 13.48 -25.81
CA GLY A 435 8.07 13.45 -27.03
C GLY A 435 8.80 12.13 -27.27
N ASN A 436 9.19 11.43 -26.21
CA ASN A 436 9.86 10.14 -26.32
C ASN A 436 8.84 9.00 -26.35
N GLU A 437 8.65 8.38 -27.51
CA GLU A 437 7.68 7.30 -27.72
C GLU A 437 7.85 6.11 -26.77
N LYS A 438 9.05 5.91 -26.21
CA LYS A 438 9.36 4.84 -25.27
C LYS A 438 8.36 4.79 -24.12
N TYR A 439 8.08 5.94 -23.48
CA TYR A 439 7.17 5.99 -22.33
C TYR A 439 5.75 5.56 -22.71
N ARG A 440 5.23 6.06 -23.84
CA ARG A 440 3.90 5.70 -24.34
C ARG A 440 3.81 4.24 -24.74
N LYS A 441 4.82 3.71 -25.45
CA LYS A 441 4.88 2.30 -25.87
C LYS A 441 4.94 1.38 -24.65
N ASN A 442 5.81 1.66 -23.69
CA ASN A 442 5.96 0.84 -22.49
C ASN A 442 4.73 0.93 -21.58
N ALA A 443 4.10 2.11 -21.44
CA ALA A 443 2.87 2.25 -20.67
C ALA A 443 1.73 1.45 -21.31
N LYS A 444 1.57 1.48 -22.63
CA LYS A 444 0.56 0.68 -23.34
C LYS A 444 0.86 -0.82 -23.29
N LEU A 445 2.14 -1.22 -23.34
CA LEU A 445 2.53 -2.61 -23.15
C LEU A 445 2.21 -3.10 -21.74
N LEU A 446 2.56 -2.33 -20.70
CA LEU A 446 2.26 -2.66 -19.31
C LEU A 446 0.75 -2.79 -19.08
N SER A 447 -0.04 -1.86 -19.62
CA SER A 447 -1.50 -1.93 -19.60
C SER A 447 -2.02 -3.22 -20.23
N LYS A 448 -1.52 -3.62 -21.39
CA LYS A 448 -1.89 -4.90 -22.03
C LYS A 448 -1.56 -6.08 -21.11
N ILE A 449 -0.39 -6.11 -20.49
CA ILE A 449 0.02 -7.18 -19.58
C ILE A 449 -0.93 -7.26 -18.36
N VAL A 450 -1.13 -6.14 -17.66
CA VAL A 450 -2.01 -6.04 -16.49
C VAL A 450 -3.45 -6.43 -16.81
N ASN A 451 -3.93 -6.06 -18.01
CA ASN A 451 -5.30 -6.34 -18.45
C ASN A 451 -5.48 -7.75 -19.01
N ALA A 452 -4.42 -8.42 -19.48
CA ALA A 452 -4.47 -9.76 -20.07
C ALA A 452 -4.33 -10.89 -19.03
N LYS A 453 -4.31 -10.57 -17.73
CA LYS A 453 -4.22 -11.57 -16.67
C LYS A 453 -5.40 -12.57 -16.76
N PRO A 454 -5.17 -13.88 -16.52
CA PRO A 454 -6.21 -14.91 -16.68
C PRO A 454 -7.42 -14.74 -15.78
N THR A 455 -7.24 -14.09 -14.63
CA THR A 455 -8.29 -13.83 -13.64
C THR A 455 -8.31 -12.34 -13.34
N THR A 456 -9.51 -11.75 -13.31
CA THR A 456 -9.68 -10.36 -12.91
C THR A 456 -9.44 -10.18 -11.42
N ALA A 457 -9.13 -8.95 -11.00
CA ALA A 457 -8.96 -8.62 -9.58
C ALA A 457 -10.25 -8.90 -8.78
N ALA A 458 -11.42 -8.64 -9.37
CA ALA A 458 -12.71 -8.91 -8.74
C ALA A 458 -12.91 -10.40 -8.49
N GLU A 459 -12.68 -11.25 -9.50
CA GLU A 459 -12.80 -12.71 -9.36
C GLU A 459 -11.82 -13.27 -8.31
N ARG A 460 -10.59 -12.75 -8.26
CA ARG A 460 -9.63 -13.16 -7.21
C ARG A 460 -10.16 -12.83 -5.82
N VAL A 461 -10.57 -11.58 -5.61
CA VAL A 461 -11.08 -11.13 -4.31
C VAL A 461 -12.27 -11.97 -3.84
N VAL A 462 -13.22 -12.24 -4.74
CA VAL A 462 -14.39 -13.08 -4.43
C VAL A 462 -13.96 -14.51 -4.08
N LYS A 463 -13.21 -15.18 -4.96
CA LYS A 463 -12.82 -16.59 -4.74
C LYS A 463 -11.99 -16.80 -3.48
N TYR A 464 -11.06 -15.88 -3.17
CA TYR A 464 -10.27 -15.97 -1.95
C TYR A 464 -11.07 -15.60 -0.71
N ALA A 465 -12.06 -14.70 -0.82
CA ALA A 465 -12.99 -14.42 0.27
C ALA A 465 -13.89 -15.63 0.55
N GLU A 466 -14.48 -16.25 -0.47
CA GLU A 466 -15.28 -17.49 -0.34
C GLU A 466 -14.45 -18.60 0.30
N PHE A 467 -13.22 -18.83 -0.18
CA PHE A 467 -12.32 -19.81 0.41
C PHE A 467 -12.05 -19.52 1.89
N ALA A 468 -11.73 -18.26 2.24
CA ALA A 468 -11.47 -17.88 3.62
C ALA A 468 -12.72 -17.98 4.50
N ALA A 469 -13.90 -17.68 3.96
CA ALA A 469 -15.17 -17.85 4.66
C ALA A 469 -15.44 -19.33 4.94
N GLN A 470 -15.09 -20.22 4.02
CA GLN A 470 -15.28 -21.66 4.19
C GLN A 470 -14.24 -22.27 5.15
N PHE A 471 -12.96 -21.95 4.98
CA PHE A 471 -11.86 -22.68 5.63
C PHE A 471 -11.04 -21.88 6.63
N GLY A 472 -11.09 -20.54 6.59
CA GLY A 472 -10.21 -19.68 7.39
C GLY A 472 -8.73 -19.84 7.01
N ASP A 473 -7.84 -19.63 7.97
CA ASP A 473 -6.43 -20.01 7.82
C ASP A 473 -6.28 -21.53 7.97
N THR A 474 -5.81 -22.18 6.92
CA THR A 474 -5.59 -23.63 6.88
C THR A 474 -4.27 -24.04 7.55
N GLY A 475 -3.39 -23.08 7.87
CA GLY A 475 -2.05 -23.34 8.39
C GLY A 475 -1.05 -23.84 7.33
N THR A 476 -1.53 -24.27 6.15
CA THR A 476 -0.68 -24.88 5.10
C THR A 476 0.16 -23.86 4.33
N LEU A 477 -0.20 -22.58 4.39
CA LEU A 477 0.49 -21.50 3.68
C LEU A 477 1.43 -20.70 4.60
N GLN A 478 1.58 -21.12 5.86
CA GLN A 478 2.51 -20.50 6.80
C GLN A 478 3.93 -21.03 6.56
N THR A 479 4.89 -20.12 6.47
CA THR A 479 6.29 -20.51 6.24
C THR A 479 6.99 -20.83 7.56
N GLN A 480 7.81 -21.88 7.58
CA GLN A 480 8.62 -22.21 8.78
C GLN A 480 9.61 -21.11 9.13
N GLY A 481 10.05 -20.31 8.15
CA GLY A 481 10.93 -19.17 8.38
C GLY A 481 10.34 -18.11 9.33
N ARG A 482 9.02 -18.10 9.55
CA ARG A 482 8.37 -17.25 10.57
C ARG A 482 8.81 -17.59 11.99
N TYR A 483 9.02 -18.87 12.29
CA TYR A 483 9.34 -19.36 13.63
C TYR A 483 10.84 -19.47 13.90
N GLN A 484 11.66 -19.19 12.90
CA GLN A 484 13.12 -19.28 13.00
C GLN A 484 13.72 -17.97 13.51
N SER A 485 14.74 -18.10 14.36
CA SER A 485 15.56 -16.95 14.74
C SER A 485 16.35 -16.43 13.54
N PHE A 486 16.83 -15.19 13.63
CA PHE A 486 17.69 -14.59 12.62
C PHE A 486 18.90 -15.47 12.26
N TRP A 487 19.52 -16.12 13.25
CA TRP A 487 20.71 -16.95 13.05
C TRP A 487 20.42 -18.20 12.22
N VAL A 488 19.32 -18.89 12.54
CA VAL A 488 18.92 -20.13 11.86
C VAL A 488 18.42 -19.82 10.46
N LEU A 489 17.60 -18.78 10.31
CA LEU A 489 16.98 -18.44 9.02
C LEU A 489 18.00 -18.08 7.94
N TYR A 490 19.08 -17.39 8.32
CA TYR A 490 20.18 -17.03 7.41
C TYR A 490 21.33 -18.04 7.45
N SER A 491 21.14 -19.19 8.11
CA SER A 491 22.15 -20.25 8.26
C SER A 491 23.49 -19.76 8.83
N ILE A 492 23.47 -18.70 9.65
CA ILE A 492 24.67 -18.10 10.21
C ILE A 492 25.29 -19.05 11.23
N ASP A 493 24.46 -19.76 12.00
CA ASP A 493 24.88 -20.85 12.88
C ASP A 493 25.64 -21.96 12.12
N VAL A 494 25.13 -22.37 10.95
CA VAL A 494 25.77 -23.36 10.08
C VAL A 494 27.08 -22.81 9.51
N ILE A 495 27.10 -21.56 9.03
CA ILE A 495 28.31 -20.92 8.50
C ILE A 495 29.39 -20.84 9.57
N VAL A 496 29.03 -20.39 10.78
CA VAL A 496 29.96 -20.31 11.92
C VAL A 496 30.48 -21.69 12.30
N PHE A 497 29.62 -22.71 12.34
CA PHE A 497 30.04 -24.10 12.57
C PHE A 497 31.04 -24.58 11.52
N LEU A 498 30.76 -24.40 10.22
CA LEU A 498 31.67 -24.81 9.14
C LEU A 498 33.01 -24.07 9.19
N LEU A 499 33.00 -22.75 9.44
CA LEU A 499 34.22 -21.97 9.59
C LEU A 499 35.06 -22.42 10.79
N SER A 500 34.40 -22.82 11.89
CA SER A 500 35.08 -23.37 13.07
C SER A 500 35.78 -24.69 12.77
N VAL A 501 35.15 -25.58 11.98
CA VAL A 501 35.73 -26.86 11.55
C VAL A 501 36.94 -26.62 10.64
N VAL A 502 36.82 -25.74 9.64
CA VAL A 502 37.94 -25.38 8.76
C VAL A 502 39.11 -24.81 9.57
N THR A 503 38.82 -23.91 10.50
CA THR A 503 39.83 -23.32 11.39
C THR A 503 40.53 -24.39 12.23
N LEU A 504 39.77 -25.34 12.81
CA LEU A 504 40.32 -26.44 13.60
C LEU A 504 41.24 -27.34 12.76
N VAL A 505 40.86 -27.66 11.52
CA VAL A 505 41.69 -28.45 10.59
C VAL A 505 42.99 -27.72 10.26
N ILE A 506 42.95 -26.41 9.97
CA ILE A 506 44.15 -25.60 9.74
C ILE A 506 45.05 -25.58 10.97
N LEU A 507 44.48 -25.42 12.17
CA LEU A 507 45.23 -25.46 13.43
C LEU A 507 45.87 -26.83 13.67
N LEU A 508 45.17 -27.93 13.35
CA LEU A 508 45.70 -29.28 13.47
C LEU A 508 46.85 -29.53 12.48
N ILE A 509 46.69 -29.15 11.21
CA ILE A 509 47.73 -29.26 10.19
C ILE A 509 48.97 -28.46 10.59
N THR A 510 48.78 -27.20 11.01
CA THR A 510 49.91 -26.35 11.44
C THR A 510 50.58 -26.89 12.71
N PHE A 511 49.83 -27.48 13.63
CA PHE A 511 50.38 -28.17 14.81
C PHE A 511 51.21 -29.40 14.42
N VAL A 512 50.71 -30.25 13.53
CA VAL A 512 51.41 -31.44 13.01
C VAL A 512 52.68 -31.02 12.27
N ILE A 513 52.61 -30.02 11.38
CA ILE A 513 53.79 -29.47 10.68
C ILE A 513 54.81 -28.93 11.69
N LYS A 514 54.40 -28.14 12.69
CA LYS A 514 55.30 -27.63 13.74
C LYS A 514 55.97 -28.77 14.52
N LYS A 515 55.23 -29.84 14.83
CA LYS A 515 55.77 -31.04 15.50
C LYS A 515 56.76 -31.78 14.60
N LEU A 516 56.45 -31.99 13.32
CA LEU A 516 57.35 -32.61 12.34
C LEU A 516 58.63 -31.78 12.16
N VAL A 517 58.53 -30.47 11.99
CA VAL A 517 59.70 -29.58 11.87
C VAL A 517 60.56 -29.62 13.14
N ARG A 518 59.95 -29.59 14.33
CA ARG A 518 60.70 -29.75 15.59
C ARG A 518 61.37 -31.12 15.70
N PHE A 519 60.68 -32.19 15.32
CA PHE A 519 61.21 -33.54 15.31
C PHE A 519 62.42 -33.67 14.39
N VAL A 520 62.29 -33.21 13.13
CA VAL A 520 63.37 -33.17 12.13
C VAL A 520 64.55 -32.35 12.64
N LYS A 521 64.32 -31.13 13.17
CA LYS A 521 65.38 -30.31 13.78
C LYS A 521 66.09 -31.05 14.91
N SER A 522 65.36 -31.73 15.80
CA SER A 522 65.97 -32.49 16.90
C SER A 522 66.81 -33.67 16.41
N PHE A 523 66.42 -34.30 15.30
CA PHE A 523 67.15 -35.41 14.68
C PHE A 523 68.47 -34.93 14.07
N PHE A 524 68.46 -33.80 13.34
CA PHE A 524 69.68 -33.19 12.79
C PHE A 524 70.64 -32.70 13.89
N VAL A 525 70.13 -32.11 14.99
CA VAL A 525 70.95 -31.71 16.14
C VAL A 525 71.58 -32.92 16.85
N LYS A 526 70.86 -34.05 16.97
CA LYS A 526 71.42 -35.29 17.52
C LYS A 526 72.49 -35.90 16.62
N LYS A 527 72.36 -35.78 15.29
CA LYS A 527 73.36 -36.27 14.32
C LYS A 527 74.66 -35.45 14.37
N GLN A 528 74.57 -34.12 14.54
CA GLN A 528 75.75 -33.26 14.73
C GLN A 528 76.52 -33.49 16.03
N LYS A 529 75.91 -34.08 17.07
CA LYS A 529 76.59 -34.42 18.34
C LYS A 529 77.26 -35.82 18.32
N LYS A 530 77.08 -36.61 17.26
CA LYS A 530 77.62 -37.97 17.12
C LYS A 530 78.78 -38.09 16.12
N ASN A 531 79.08 -37.00 15.41
CA ASN A 531 80.35 -36.78 14.71
C ASN A 531 81.17 -35.79 15.54
#